data_AF-A0AAW1LBF6-F1
#
_entry.id   AF-A0AAW1LBF6-F1
#
_cell.length_a   1.000
_cell.length_b   1.000
_cell.length_c   1.000
_cell.angle_alpha   90.00
_cell.angle_beta   90.00
_cell.angle_gamma   90.00
#
_symmetry.space_group_name_H-M   'P 1'
#
loop_
_entity.id
_entity.type
_entity.pdbx_description
1 polymer ?
#
loop_
_entity_poly.entity_id
_entity_poly.type
_entity_poly.pdbx_seq_one_letter_code
_entity_poly.pdbx_strand_id
1 'polypeptide(L)'
;MNVVGMVGIPSAQPPPQQQPQQQPQQPQALDNISKIKSLISPLRESLSNTIKTAAQTLNQNCQVDVGSQKEVGQQIRFDKNLEEFYSLCDQIELHLKTSIKCISQLESSQRYLHLHVAPTRTESLGMPDNTLAYPQFLATANAQVSFTKEIHDTLVAAAQNISPSE
;
A
#
# COMPACT_ATOMS: atom_id res chain seq x y z
N MET A 1 -57.64 -24.87 47.56
CA MET A 1 -56.88 -25.56 46.49
C MET A 1 -57.57 -25.22 45.17
N ASN A 2 -57.03 -24.28 44.38
CA ASN A 2 -56.11 -24.49 43.23
C ASN A 2 -56.73 -25.39 42.16
N VAL A 3 -56.73 -25.16 40.84
CA VAL A 3 -56.22 -24.19 39.85
C VAL A 3 -56.97 -24.62 38.55
N VAL A 4 -57.36 -23.77 37.61
CA VAL A 4 -56.85 -23.72 36.21
C VAL A 4 -57.35 -22.42 35.59
N GLY A 5 -56.44 -21.46 35.45
CA GLY A 5 -56.60 -20.31 34.58
C GLY A 5 -56.15 -20.65 33.16
N MET A 6 -56.97 -20.25 32.19
CA MET A 6 -56.69 -20.28 30.76
C MET A 6 -55.55 -19.29 30.46
N VAL A 7 -54.36 -19.79 30.14
CA VAL A 7 -53.23 -18.96 29.67
C VAL A 7 -53.00 -19.28 28.20
N GLY A 8 -53.24 -18.27 27.36
CA GLY A 8 -52.94 -18.28 25.95
C GLY A 8 -51.44 -18.48 25.71
N ILE A 9 -51.14 -19.22 24.65
CA ILE A 9 -49.78 -19.50 24.18
C ILE A 9 -49.42 -18.38 23.19
N PRO A 10 -48.47 -17.47 23.48
CA PRO A 10 -47.82 -16.72 22.43
C PRO A 10 -46.69 -17.58 21.84
N SER A 11 -46.79 -17.81 20.53
CA SER A 11 -45.73 -18.35 19.69
C SER A 11 -44.50 -17.44 19.74
N ALA A 12 -43.43 -17.91 20.39
CA ALA A 12 -42.13 -17.25 20.37
C ALA A 12 -41.43 -17.52 19.02
N GLN A 13 -41.33 -16.48 18.18
CA GLN A 13 -40.39 -16.47 17.05
C GLN A 13 -38.95 -16.39 17.60
N PRO A 14 -38.00 -17.21 17.11
CA PRO A 14 -36.59 -17.00 17.40
C PRO A 14 -36.11 -15.70 16.72
N PRO A 15 -35.29 -14.86 17.39
CA PRO A 15 -34.75 -13.65 16.78
C PRO A 15 -33.78 -14.01 15.64
N PRO A 16 -33.75 -13.23 14.55
CA PRO A 16 -32.76 -13.42 13.50
C PRO A 16 -31.36 -13.11 14.04
N GLN A 17 -30.47 -14.10 13.98
CA GLN A 17 -29.03 -13.90 14.17
C GLN A 17 -28.54 -12.89 13.11
N GLN A 18 -28.23 -11.68 13.56
CA GLN A 18 -27.42 -10.74 12.79
C GLN A 18 -26.02 -11.35 12.66
N GLN A 19 -25.71 -11.91 11.49
CA GLN A 19 -24.33 -12.13 11.11
C GLN A 19 -23.61 -10.78 11.15
N PRO A 20 -22.44 -10.67 11.82
CA PRO A 20 -21.62 -9.49 11.69
C PRO A 20 -21.24 -9.39 10.23
N GLN A 21 -21.71 -8.33 9.57
CA GLN A 21 -21.26 -7.95 8.24
C GLN A 21 -19.79 -7.54 8.41
N GLN A 22 -18.89 -8.51 8.24
CA GLN A 22 -17.47 -8.25 8.13
C GLN A 22 -17.32 -7.31 6.93
N GLN A 23 -17.08 -6.03 7.22
CA GLN A 23 -16.64 -5.08 6.22
C GLN A 23 -15.48 -5.75 5.47
N PRO A 24 -15.49 -5.73 4.12
CA PRO A 24 -14.32 -6.14 3.38
C PRO A 24 -13.18 -5.27 3.91
N GLN A 25 -12.28 -5.92 4.64
CA GLN A 25 -11.09 -5.32 5.20
C GLN A 25 -10.32 -4.86 3.97
N GLN A 26 -10.49 -3.58 3.61
CA GLN A 26 -9.80 -2.99 2.48
C GLN A 26 -8.34 -3.34 2.65
N PRO A 27 -7.69 -3.81 1.57
CA PRO A 27 -6.33 -4.30 1.67
C PRO A 27 -5.53 -3.25 2.43
N GLN A 28 -4.65 -3.74 3.30
CA GLN A 28 -3.47 -3.02 3.77
C GLN A 28 -2.58 -2.69 2.56
N ALA A 29 -3.13 -2.03 1.53
CA ALA A 29 -2.44 -1.02 0.77
C ALA A 29 -1.85 -0.12 1.84
N LEU A 30 -0.58 -0.38 2.13
CA LEU A 30 0.25 0.35 3.05
C LEU A 30 -0.18 1.80 2.95
N ASP A 31 -0.35 2.43 4.09
CA ASP A 31 -0.92 3.76 4.28
C ASP A 31 -0.05 4.89 3.67
N ASN A 32 0.54 4.65 2.50
CA ASN A 32 1.32 5.54 1.67
C ASN A 32 0.54 6.83 1.41
N ILE A 33 -0.77 6.75 1.15
CA ILE A 33 -1.60 7.94 0.98
C ILE A 33 -1.69 8.75 2.27
N SER A 34 -1.93 8.15 3.43
CA SER A 34 -1.95 8.95 4.67
C SER A 34 -0.56 9.37 5.12
N LYS A 35 0.49 8.60 4.81
CA LYS A 35 1.90 9.03 4.96
C LYS A 35 2.21 10.25 4.10
N ILE A 36 1.76 10.28 2.85
CA ILE A 36 1.89 11.49 2.00
C ILE A 36 1.16 12.66 2.67
N LYS A 37 -0.09 12.46 3.12
CA LYS A 37 -0.87 13.49 3.79
C LYS A 37 -0.17 14.01 5.06
N SER A 38 0.45 13.15 5.85
CA SER A 38 1.20 13.56 7.05
C SER A 38 2.49 14.31 6.71
N LEU A 39 3.12 14.03 5.57
CA LEU A 39 4.32 14.73 5.09
C LEU A 39 4.03 16.13 4.50
N ILE A 40 2.78 16.46 4.16
CA ILE A 40 2.44 17.78 3.58
C ILE A 40 2.75 18.93 4.56
N SER A 41 2.44 18.77 5.85
CA SER A 41 2.72 19.84 6.83
C SER A 41 4.23 20.07 7.03
N PRO A 42 5.05 19.03 7.29
CA PRO A 42 6.51 19.16 7.33
C PRO A 42 7.10 19.75 6.04
N LEU A 43 6.60 19.36 4.87
CA LEU A 43 7.08 19.88 3.58
C LEU A 43 6.90 21.40 3.49
N ARG A 44 5.71 21.89 3.86
CA ARG A 44 5.40 23.32 3.87
C ARG A 44 6.29 24.09 4.85
N GLU A 45 6.54 23.51 6.01
CA GLU A 45 7.39 24.10 7.04
C GLU A 45 8.85 24.17 6.57
N SER A 46 9.39 23.05 6.07
CA SER A 46 10.75 22.96 5.54
C SER A 46 10.98 23.93 4.38
N LEU A 47 10.02 24.07 3.46
CA LEU A 47 10.08 25.07 2.39
C LEU A 47 10.11 26.50 2.96
N SER A 48 9.27 26.80 3.95
CA SER A 48 9.27 28.11 4.61
C SER A 48 10.62 28.41 5.27
N ASN A 49 11.20 27.44 5.97
CA ASN A 49 12.49 27.58 6.63
C ASN A 49 13.64 27.74 5.62
N THR A 50 13.58 27.02 4.50
CA THR A 50 14.54 27.15 3.40
C THR A 50 14.52 28.55 2.82
N ILE A 51 13.34 29.11 2.53
CA ILE A 51 13.21 30.48 2.00
C ILE A 51 13.69 31.52 3.02
N LYS A 52 13.31 31.36 4.30
CA LYS A 52 13.75 32.28 5.38
C LYS A 52 15.27 32.29 5.51
N THR A 53 15.90 31.11 5.53
CA THR A 53 17.36 31.01 5.64
C THR A 53 18.06 31.49 4.38
N ALA A 54 17.52 31.26 3.18
CA ALA A 54 18.04 31.85 1.95
C ALA A 54 18.03 33.38 1.99
N ALA A 55 16.92 33.98 2.43
CA ALA A 55 16.79 35.44 2.56
C ALA A 55 17.76 36.01 3.60
N GLN A 56 17.99 35.29 4.70
CA GLN A 56 19.00 35.66 5.69
C GLN A 56 20.41 35.60 5.10
N THR A 57 20.74 34.55 4.33
CA THR A 57 22.05 34.39 3.68
C THR A 57 22.30 35.53 2.70
N LEU A 58 21.32 35.87 1.87
CA LEU A 58 21.43 36.99 0.92
C LEU A 58 21.63 38.34 1.63
N ASN A 59 20.87 38.62 2.69
CA ASN A 59 21.03 39.85 3.46
C ASN A 59 22.38 39.93 4.17
N GLN A 60 22.87 38.80 4.71
CA GLN A 60 24.18 38.74 5.35
C GLN A 60 25.29 39.01 4.33
N ASN A 61 25.24 38.39 3.15
CA ASN A 61 26.20 38.63 2.08
C ASN A 61 26.20 40.11 1.66
N CYS A 62 25.02 40.71 1.49
CA CYS A 62 24.89 42.14 1.18
C CYS A 62 25.54 43.05 2.25
N GLN A 63 25.36 42.74 3.54
CA GLN A 63 25.97 43.53 4.61
C GLN A 63 27.50 43.37 4.70
N VAL A 64 28.03 42.21 4.31
CA VAL A 64 29.47 41.99 4.16
C VAL A 64 30.01 42.80 2.98
N ASP A 65 29.32 42.79 1.83
CA ASP A 65 29.72 43.52 0.63
C ASP A 65 29.77 45.05 0.84
N VAL A 66 28.84 45.59 1.63
CA VAL A 66 28.79 47.02 1.98
C VAL A 66 29.80 47.38 3.08
N GLY A 67 30.50 46.39 3.68
CA GLY A 67 31.51 46.59 4.71
C GLY A 67 30.95 46.84 6.12
N SER A 68 29.63 46.63 6.33
CA SER A 68 28.96 46.80 7.63
C SER A 68 29.25 45.67 8.62
N GLN A 69 29.67 44.49 8.15
CA GLN A 69 30.02 43.33 8.97
C GLN A 69 31.37 42.75 8.52
N LYS A 70 32.29 42.50 9.45
CA LYS A 70 33.65 42.00 9.17
C LYS A 70 33.82 40.49 9.31
N GLU A 71 32.85 39.77 9.86
CA GLU A 71 33.01 38.35 10.19
C GLU A 71 31.67 37.58 10.15
N VAL A 72 31.62 36.52 9.34
CA VAL A 72 30.47 35.62 9.19
C VAL A 72 30.48 34.60 10.34
N GLY A 73 30.22 35.06 11.58
CA GLY A 73 30.28 34.20 12.77
C GLY A 73 29.13 33.19 12.90
N GLN A 74 28.06 33.34 12.12
CA GLN A 74 26.89 32.49 12.21
C GLN A 74 26.60 31.85 10.85
N GLN A 75 26.97 30.57 10.72
CA GLN A 75 26.67 29.76 9.55
C GLN A 75 25.15 29.61 9.43
N ILE A 76 24.56 30.38 8.52
CA ILE A 76 23.14 30.27 8.20
C ILE A 76 22.93 28.88 7.61
N ARG A 77 22.09 28.06 8.27
CA ARG A 77 21.90 26.64 7.96
C ARG A 77 21.04 26.42 6.71
N PHE A 78 21.25 27.20 5.66
CA PHE A 78 20.50 27.10 4.41
C PHE A 78 20.60 25.70 3.81
N ASP A 79 21.82 25.16 3.65
CA ASP A 79 22.04 23.84 3.05
C ASP A 79 21.27 22.73 3.77
N LYS A 80 21.24 22.78 5.11
CA LYS A 80 20.50 21.83 5.93
C LYS A 80 18.98 21.90 5.68
N ASN A 81 18.41 23.10 5.62
CA ASN A 81 16.96 23.25 5.37
C ASN A 81 16.61 22.81 3.95
N LEU A 82 17.49 23.10 2.98
CA LEU A 82 17.34 22.69 1.60
C LEU A 82 17.39 21.15 1.46
N GLU A 83 18.36 20.50 2.12
CA GLU A 83 18.47 19.05 2.15
C GLU A 83 17.23 18.39 2.78
N GLU A 84 16.71 18.94 3.89
CA GLU A 84 15.47 18.47 4.51
C GLU A 84 14.27 18.60 3.56
N PHE A 85 14.17 19.70 2.81
CA PHE A 85 13.10 19.90 1.82
C PHE A 85 13.15 18.83 0.73
N TYR A 86 14.33 18.57 0.15
CA TYR A 86 14.49 17.53 -0.86
C TYR A 86 14.21 16.13 -0.31
N SER A 87 14.67 15.83 0.91
CA SER A 87 14.39 14.55 1.57
C SER A 87 12.88 14.29 1.75
N LEU A 88 12.11 15.34 2.06
CA LEU A 88 10.65 15.24 2.17
C LEU A 88 9.99 15.03 0.80
N CYS A 89 10.46 15.71 -0.25
CA CYS A 89 10.02 15.48 -1.63
C CYS A 89 10.26 14.02 -2.07
N ASP A 90 11.45 13.50 -1.82
CA ASP A 90 11.83 12.12 -2.19
C ASP A 90 10.93 11.08 -1.50
N GLN A 91 10.64 11.29 -0.20
CA GLN A 91 9.73 10.42 0.54
C GLN A 91 8.30 10.44 -0.01
N ILE A 92 7.78 11.62 -0.35
CA ILE A 92 6.46 11.77 -0.97
C ILE A 92 6.44 11.06 -2.34
N GLU A 93 7.46 11.29 -3.16
CA GLU A 93 7.58 10.65 -4.48
C GLU A 93 7.60 9.12 -4.36
N LEU A 94 8.37 8.57 -3.41
CA LEU A 94 8.44 7.14 -3.16
C LEU A 94 7.06 6.57 -2.77
N HIS A 95 6.34 7.23 -1.88
CA HIS A 95 5.00 6.81 -1.48
C HIS A 95 3.99 6.89 -2.62
N LEU A 96 4.08 7.91 -3.49
CA LEU A 96 3.22 8.03 -4.67
C LEU A 96 3.49 6.92 -5.69
N LYS A 97 4.77 6.69 -6.02
CA LYS A 97 5.20 5.58 -6.90
C LYS A 97 4.74 4.23 -6.37
N THR A 98 4.83 4.02 -5.06
CA THR A 98 4.37 2.79 -4.41
C THR A 98 2.86 2.64 -4.51
N SER A 99 2.10 3.70 -4.27
CA SER A 99 0.63 3.70 -4.38
C SER A 99 0.17 3.34 -5.80
N ILE A 100 0.80 3.90 -6.83
CA ILE A 100 0.50 3.58 -8.23
C ILE A 100 0.74 2.09 -8.51
N LYS A 101 1.86 1.53 -8.05
CA LYS A 101 2.15 0.09 -8.20
C LYS A 101 1.12 -0.78 -7.51
N CYS A 102 0.68 -0.41 -6.31
CA CYS A 102 -0.37 -1.15 -5.60
C CYS A 102 -1.71 -1.13 -6.35
N ILE A 103 -2.10 0.01 -6.94
CA ILE A 103 -3.30 0.11 -7.76
C ILE A 103 -3.20 -0.80 -8.99
N SER A 104 -2.09 -0.70 -9.72
CA SER A 104 -1.85 -1.55 -10.89
C SER A 104 -1.83 -3.06 -10.55
N GLN A 105 -1.27 -3.41 -9.39
CA GLN A 105 -1.28 -4.77 -8.89
C GLN A 105 -2.71 -5.25 -8.57
N LEU A 106 -3.54 -4.40 -7.95
CA LEU A 106 -4.94 -4.72 -7.67
C LEU A 106 -5.75 -4.92 -8.97
N GLU A 107 -5.60 -4.04 -9.95
CA GLU A 107 -6.25 -4.17 -11.26
C GLU A 107 -5.84 -5.47 -11.96
N SER A 108 -4.54 -5.79 -11.92
CA SER A 108 -4.01 -7.04 -12.49
C SER A 108 -4.57 -8.26 -11.76
N SER A 109 -4.64 -8.20 -10.42
CA SER A 109 -5.25 -9.26 -9.61
C SER A 109 -6.72 -9.49 -9.99
N GLN A 110 -7.50 -8.43 -10.19
CA GLN A 110 -8.91 -8.54 -10.56
C GLN A 110 -9.11 -9.05 -11.99
N ARG A 111 -8.17 -8.75 -12.90
CA ARG A 111 -8.25 -9.16 -14.31
C ARG A 111 -7.81 -10.60 -14.53
N TYR A 112 -6.73 -11.02 -13.88
CA TYR A 112 -6.06 -12.29 -14.20
C TYR A 112 -6.28 -13.39 -13.17
N LEU A 113 -6.77 -13.07 -11.96
CA LEU A 113 -7.07 -14.09 -10.96
C LEU A 113 -8.56 -14.36 -10.88
N HIS A 114 -8.91 -15.64 -10.84
CA HIS A 114 -10.29 -16.12 -10.70
C HIS A 114 -10.82 -16.01 -9.26
N LEU A 115 -9.91 -16.01 -8.28
CA LEU A 115 -10.21 -15.93 -6.85
C LEU A 115 -9.53 -14.71 -6.25
N HIS A 116 -10.22 -14.06 -5.31
CA HIS A 116 -9.65 -12.94 -4.57
C HIS A 116 -8.51 -13.45 -3.67
N VAL A 117 -7.46 -12.64 -3.47
CA VAL A 117 -6.34 -12.99 -2.60
C VAL A 117 -6.31 -12.05 -1.41
N ALA A 118 -6.28 -12.60 -0.20
CA ALA A 118 -6.05 -11.83 1.02
C ALA A 118 -4.53 -11.75 1.30
N PRO A 119 -3.85 -10.63 0.96
CA PRO A 119 -2.38 -10.60 0.90
C PRO A 119 -1.71 -10.71 2.27
N THR A 120 -2.41 -10.29 3.31
CA THR A 120 -1.89 -10.19 4.69
C THR A 120 -2.32 -11.32 5.59
N ARG A 121 -3.12 -12.25 5.06
CA ARG A 121 -3.62 -13.40 5.80
C ARG A 121 -2.83 -14.64 5.40
N THR A 122 -2.25 -15.30 6.40
CA THR A 122 -1.49 -16.54 6.26
C THR A 122 -2.34 -17.79 6.42
N GLU A 123 -3.46 -17.70 7.14
CA GLU A 123 -4.34 -18.83 7.47
C GLU A 123 -5.67 -18.80 6.72
N SER A 124 -6.20 -19.98 6.41
CA SER A 124 -7.46 -20.12 5.65
C SER A 124 -8.71 -20.16 6.52
N LEU A 125 -8.56 -20.25 7.85
CA LEU A 125 -9.69 -20.49 8.75
C LEU A 125 -10.59 -19.25 8.84
N GLY A 126 -11.91 -19.44 8.63
CA GLY A 126 -12.89 -18.35 8.65
C GLY A 126 -12.87 -17.45 7.42
N MET A 127 -12.24 -17.90 6.32
CA MET A 127 -12.27 -17.20 5.04
C MET A 127 -13.50 -17.59 4.21
N PRO A 128 -14.08 -16.64 3.45
CA PRO A 128 -15.09 -16.98 2.47
C PRO A 128 -14.49 -17.91 1.40
N ASP A 129 -15.28 -18.89 0.96
CA ASP A 129 -14.84 -19.96 0.03
C ASP A 129 -14.22 -19.44 -1.27
N ASN A 130 -14.54 -18.20 -1.65
CA ASN A 130 -14.06 -17.57 -2.89
C ASN A 130 -12.82 -16.67 -2.68
N THR A 131 -12.06 -16.87 -1.61
CA THR A 131 -10.83 -16.10 -1.31
C THR A 131 -9.68 -16.98 -0.86
N LEU A 132 -8.50 -16.76 -1.43
CA LEU A 132 -7.26 -17.45 -1.10
C LEU A 132 -6.44 -16.68 -0.06
N ALA A 133 -5.83 -17.40 0.88
CA ALA A 133 -4.74 -16.86 1.68
C ALA A 133 -3.48 -16.69 0.82
N TYR A 134 -2.59 -15.76 1.18
CA TYR A 134 -1.39 -15.48 0.39
C TYR A 134 -0.50 -16.71 0.13
N PRO A 135 -0.25 -17.62 1.10
CA PRO A 135 0.52 -18.84 0.84
C PRO A 135 -0.15 -19.80 -0.14
N GLN A 136 -1.48 -19.93 -0.08
CA GLN A 136 -2.25 -20.77 -1.00
C GLN A 136 -2.22 -20.21 -2.42
N PHE A 137 -2.34 -18.89 -2.56
CA PHE A 137 -2.16 -18.21 -3.82
C PHE A 137 -0.78 -18.50 -4.42
N LEU A 138 0.29 -18.36 -3.62
CA LEU A 138 1.65 -18.61 -4.09
C LEU A 138 1.85 -20.06 -4.54
N ALA A 139 1.33 -21.03 -3.77
CA ALA A 139 1.36 -22.44 -4.14
C ALA A 139 0.63 -22.69 -5.48
N THR A 140 -0.55 -22.08 -5.65
CA THR A 140 -1.34 -22.19 -6.89
C THR A 140 -0.60 -21.59 -8.08
N ALA A 141 -0.05 -20.39 -7.93
CA ALA A 141 0.71 -19.71 -8.98
C ALA A 141 1.94 -20.53 -9.40
N ASN A 142 2.69 -21.09 -8.44
CA ASN A 142 3.83 -21.94 -8.73
C ASN A 142 3.42 -23.22 -9.47
N ALA A 143 2.31 -23.86 -9.07
CA ALA A 143 1.78 -25.03 -9.76
C ALA A 143 1.38 -24.71 -11.21
N GLN A 144 0.73 -23.57 -11.45
CA GLN A 144 0.36 -23.11 -12.79
C GLN A 144 1.59 -22.85 -13.68
N VAL A 145 2.64 -22.24 -13.12
CA VAL A 145 3.91 -22.00 -13.82
C VAL A 145 4.58 -23.32 -14.19
N SER A 146 4.71 -24.26 -13.24
CA SER A 146 5.30 -25.58 -13.50
C SER A 146 4.53 -26.35 -14.55
N PHE A 147 3.21 -26.40 -14.44
CA PHE A 147 2.35 -27.08 -15.42
C PHE A 147 2.47 -26.48 -16.83
N THR A 148 2.51 -25.15 -16.93
CA THR A 148 2.71 -24.46 -18.22
C THR A 148 4.07 -24.80 -18.82
N LYS A 149 5.11 -24.88 -17.98
CA LYS A 149 6.45 -25.29 -18.41
C LYS A 149 6.47 -26.73 -18.92
N GLU A 150 5.82 -27.65 -18.22
CA GLU A 150 5.71 -29.06 -18.65
C GLU A 150 5.01 -29.19 -20.01
N ILE A 151 3.91 -28.44 -20.23
CA ILE A 151 3.24 -28.39 -21.53
C ILE A 151 4.18 -27.85 -22.61
N HIS A 152 4.86 -26.74 -22.33
CA HIS A 152 5.82 -26.14 -23.27
C HIS A 152 6.92 -27.14 -23.65
N ASP A 153 7.55 -27.78 -22.67
CA ASP A 153 8.65 -28.73 -22.90
C ASP A 153 8.16 -29.95 -23.69
N THR A 154 6.95 -30.42 -23.41
CA THR A 154 6.30 -31.50 -24.17
C THR A 154 6.05 -31.09 -25.62
N LEU A 155 5.54 -29.87 -25.86
CA LEU A 155 5.31 -29.35 -27.21
C LEU A 155 6.62 -29.15 -27.98
N VAL A 156 7.67 -28.66 -27.33
CA VAL A 156 9.00 -28.51 -27.95
C VAL A 156 9.58 -29.86 -28.34
N ALA A 157 9.52 -30.86 -27.44
CA ALA A 157 9.99 -32.21 -27.74
C ALA A 157 9.22 -32.83 -28.91
N ALA A 158 7.89 -32.66 -28.94
CA ALA A 158 7.07 -33.11 -30.06
C ALA A 158 7.44 -32.40 -31.37
N ALA A 159 7.63 -31.08 -31.36
CA ALA A 159 8.01 -30.30 -32.55
C ALA A 159 9.40 -30.71 -33.11
N GLN A 160 10.35 -31.01 -32.24
CA GLN A 160 11.68 -31.51 -32.63
C GLN A 160 11.61 -32.92 -33.24
N ASN A 161 10.73 -33.78 -32.74
CA ASN A 161 10.49 -35.10 -33.33
C ASN A 161 9.80 -35.03 -34.70
N ILE A 162 9.09 -33.93 -35.00
CA ILE A 162 8.35 -33.74 -36.26
C ILE A 162 9.16 -32.96 -37.29
N SER A 163 10.12 -32.11 -36.88
CA SER A 163 11.04 -31.46 -37.82
C SER A 163 12.04 -32.47 -38.38
N PRO A 164 11.98 -32.82 -39.67
CA PRO A 164 12.97 -33.72 -40.26
C PRO A 164 14.34 -33.06 -40.16
N SER A 165 15.31 -33.81 -39.63
CA SER A 165 16.72 -33.45 -39.76
C SER A 165 17.11 -33.62 -41.24
N GLU A 166 17.08 -32.53 -42.01
CA GLU A 166 17.89 -32.41 -43.24
C GLU A 166 19.30 -31.95 -42.90
#